data_AF-A0AAW9EBC8-F1
#
_entry.id   AF-A0AAW9EBC8-F1
#
_cell.length_a   1.000
_cell.length_b   1.000
_cell.length_c   1.000
_cell.angle_alpha   90.00
_cell.angle_beta   90.00
_cell.angle_gamma   90.00
#
_symmetry.space_group_name_H-M   'P 1'
#
loop_
_entity.id
_entity.type
_entity.pdbx_description
1 polymer ?
#
loop_
_entity_poly.entity_id
_entity_poly.type
_entity_poly.pdbx_seq_one_letter_code
_entity_poly.pdbx_strand_id
1 'polypeptide(L)' 'IPYSCRAGICGSCVIQLDEGDVNALKAGAIKRSGRILACSCVPKGNVKLSLNKK' A
#
# COMPACT_ATOMS: atom_id res chain seq x y z
N ILE A 1 1.47 -7.05 -8.14
CA ILE A 1 0.58 -6.04 -7.51
C ILE A 1 -0.46 -5.66 -8.55
N PRO A 2 -1.77 -5.72 -8.25
CA PRO A 2 -2.80 -5.34 -9.22
C PRO A 2 -2.72 -3.84 -9.52
N TYR A 3 -2.86 -3.48 -10.79
CA TYR A 3 -2.55 -2.17 -11.34
C TYR A 3 -3.76 -1.60 -12.07
N SER A 4 -4.08 -0.32 -11.81
CA SER A 4 -5.24 0.37 -12.38
C SER A 4 -5.00 1.88 -12.36
N CYS A 5 -5.61 2.65 -11.45
CA CYS A 5 -5.60 4.13 -11.52
C CYS A 5 -4.26 4.81 -11.24
N ARG A 6 -3.36 4.19 -10.47
CA ARG A 6 -2.11 4.78 -9.90
C ARG A 6 -2.25 6.10 -9.12
N ALA A 7 -3.45 6.62 -8.93
CA ALA A 7 -3.73 7.90 -8.29
C ALA A 7 -4.13 7.76 -6.81
N GLY A 8 -4.01 6.56 -6.24
CA GLY A 8 -4.35 6.28 -4.84
C GLY A 8 -5.85 6.32 -4.54
N ILE A 9 -6.73 6.07 -5.52
CA ILE A 9 -8.19 6.20 -5.36
C ILE A 9 -8.99 4.91 -5.60
N CYS A 10 -8.53 4.01 -6.47
CA CYS A 10 -9.33 2.84 -6.87
C CYS A 10 -9.23 1.63 -5.92
N GLY A 11 -8.17 1.55 -5.11
CA GLY A 11 -7.95 0.43 -4.19
C GLY A 11 -7.46 -0.88 -4.83
N SER A 12 -7.28 -0.97 -6.16
CA SER A 12 -6.79 -2.19 -6.81
C SER A 12 -5.41 -2.64 -6.30
N CYS A 13 -4.57 -1.70 -5.88
CA CYS A 13 -3.22 -1.97 -5.37
C CYS A 13 -3.15 -2.13 -3.84
N VAL A 14 -4.28 -2.41 -3.17
CA VAL A 14 -4.28 -2.68 -1.72
C VAL A 14 -3.47 -3.94 -1.43
N ILE A 15 -2.50 -3.81 -0.53
CA ILE A 15 -1.67 -4.90 -0.02
C ILE A 15 -1.52 -4.79 1.49
N GLN A 16 -1.08 -5.86 2.14
CA GLN A 16 -0.80 -5.88 3.57
C GLN A 16 0.67 -5.51 3.82
N LEU A 17 0.92 -4.59 4.75
CA LEU A 17 2.23 -4.30 5.32
C LEU A 17 2.36 -5.12 6.60
N ASP A 18 3.26 -6.11 6.57
CA ASP A 18 3.49 -7.04 7.67
C ASP A 18 4.56 -6.50 8.62
N GLU A 19 5.65 -5.94 8.07
CA GLU A 19 6.78 -5.39 8.82
C GLU A 19 7.35 -4.15 8.13
N GLY A 20 7.87 -3.22 8.94
CA GLY A 20 8.49 -1.96 8.48
C GLY A 20 7.49 -0.81 8.31
N ASP A 21 8.00 0.33 7.82
CA ASP A 21 7.26 1.58 7.72
C ASP A 21 7.24 2.16 6.30
N VAL A 22 6.15 2.85 5.98
CA VAL A 22 5.97 3.56 4.71
C VAL A 22 5.50 5.00 4.94
N ASN A 23 5.87 5.90 4.04
CA ASN A 23 5.30 7.24 3.91
C ASN A 23 4.19 7.25 2.87
N ALA A 24 3.03 7.79 3.23
CA ALA A 24 1.94 8.01 2.31
C ALA A 24 2.21 9.24 1.42
N LEU A 25 2.12 9.07 0.10
CA LEU A 25 2.18 10.19 -0.86
C LEU A 25 0.84 10.95 -0.94
N LYS A 26 -0.25 10.32 -0.48
CA LYS A 26 -1.60 10.88 -0.51
C LYS A 26 -2.36 10.53 0.76
N ALA A 27 -3.18 11.45 1.25
CA ALA A 27 -4.10 11.20 2.34
C ALA A 27 -4.96 9.95 2.04
N GLY A 28 -4.98 8.99 2.96
CA GLY A 28 -5.73 7.73 2.83
C GLY A 28 -5.00 6.60 2.09
N ALA A 29 -3.74 6.77 1.69
CA ALA A 29 -2.94 5.68 1.12
C ALA A 29 -2.60 4.60 2.15
N ILE A 30 -2.42 5.00 3.42
CA ILE A 30 -2.36 4.07 4.55
C ILE A 30 -3.79 3.88 5.07
N LYS A 31 -4.25 2.63 5.04
CA LYS A 31 -5.56 2.21 5.53
C LYS A 31 -5.42 1.59 6.91
N ARG A 32 -6.57 1.29 7.53
CA ARG A 32 -6.63 0.60 8.81
C ARG A 32 -6.08 -0.83 8.68
N SER A 33 -5.65 -1.39 9.81
CA SER A 33 -5.19 -2.78 9.93
C SER A 33 -3.95 -3.13 9.09
N GLY A 34 -3.02 -2.18 8.92
CA GLY A 34 -1.76 -2.43 8.19
C GLY A 34 -1.91 -2.56 6.69
N ARG A 35 -3.05 -2.17 6.12
CA ARG A 35 -3.26 -2.17 4.66
C ARG A 35 -2.77 -0.88 4.04
N ILE A 36 -2.10 -0.97 2.89
CA ILE A 36 -1.59 0.19 2.17
C ILE A 36 -1.92 0.13 0.68
N LEU A 37 -2.02 1.30 0.05
CA LEU A 37 -2.06 1.44 -1.40
C LEU A 37 -0.64 1.46 -1.95
N ALA A 38 -0.20 0.36 -2.55
CA ALA A 38 1.18 0.23 -3.03
C ALA A 38 1.57 1.33 -4.05
N CYS A 39 0.62 1.83 -4.84
CA CYS A 39 0.91 2.88 -5.82
C CYS A 39 1.13 4.28 -5.21
N SER A 40 0.86 4.47 -3.92
CA SER A 40 0.90 5.77 -3.24
C SER A 40 1.59 5.72 -1.88
N CYS A 41 2.48 4.74 -1.68
CA CYS A 41 3.29 4.60 -0.48
C CYS A 41 4.77 4.41 -0.86
N VAL A 42 5.67 5.10 -0.17
CA VAL A 42 7.12 4.98 -0.33
C VAL A 42 7.71 4.35 0.93
N PRO A 43 8.49 3.26 0.84
CA PRO A 43 9.10 2.63 2.00
C PRO A 43 10.14 3.55 2.65
N LYS A 44 10.14 3.63 3.99
CA LYS A 44 11.18 4.34 4.76
C LYS A 44 12.45 3.49 4.95
N GLY A 45 12.38 2.20 4.65
CA GLY A 45 13.44 1.23 4.83
C GLY A 45 12.99 -0.16 4.37
N ASN A 46 13.56 -1.20 4.96
CA ASN A 46 13.15 -2.57 4.68
C ASN A 46 11.69 -2.78 5.10
N VAL A 47 10.89 -3.32 4.18
CA VAL A 47 9.48 -3.63 4.42
C VAL A 47 9.17 -5.05 3.97
N LYS A 48 8.23 -5.68 4.68
CA LYS A 48 7.68 -6.98 4.32
C LYS A 48 6.22 -6.83 3.98
N LEU A 49 5.84 -7.34 2.81
CA LEU A 49 4.54 -7.11 2.22
C LEU A 49 3.91 -8.44 1.83
N SER A 50 2.63 -8.61 2.15
CA SER A 50 1.82 -9.75 1.72
C SER A 50 0.80 -9.33 0.67
N LEU A 51 0.81 -10.05 -0.46
CA LEU A 51 -0.17 -9.88 -1.52
C LEU A 51 -1.43 -10.67 -1.16
N ASN A 52 -2.56 -9.99 -0.96
CA ASN A 52 -3.85 -10.66 -0.91
C ASN A 52 -4.18 -11.18 -2.32
N LYS A 53 -3.88 -12.45 -2.59
CA LYS A 53 -4.46 -13.17 -3.72
C LYS A 53 -5.94 -13.34 -3.41
N LYS A 54 -6.79 -12.66 -4.18
CA LYS A 54 -8.15 -13.16 -4.43
C LYS A 54 -8.06 -14.19 -5.54
#